data_AF-A0A4Q1TL43-F1
#
_entry.id   AF-A0A4Q1TL43-F1
#
_cell.length_a   1.000
_cell.length_b   1.000
_cell.length_c   1.000
_cell.angle_alpha   90.00
_cell.angle_beta   90.00
_cell.angle_gamma   90.00
#
_symmetry.space_group_name_H-M   'P 1'
#
loop_
_entity.id
_entity.type
_entity.pdbx_description
1 polymer ?
#
loop_
_entity_poly.entity_id
_entity_poly.type
_entity_poly.pdbx_seq_one_letter_code
_entity_poly.pdbx_strand_id
1 'polypeptide(L)'
;MRSMAQLEHHYGLKVRIYPSDHQKQLIKLNSDASRFVYNEMVAIGKELWQLKQVKLPIDTVQARIKQLEQRQNAKQMSNHFQFLEDKRIDSLAKANAIRNYRKAWKAFRKVHSAGVPKFHRKSYAWGYQTNCQYIKQKT
;
A
#
# COMPACT_ATOMS: atom_id res chain seq x y z
N MET A 1 -10.68 -12.59 24.65
CA MET A 1 -9.27 -12.21 24.36
C MET A 1 -9.20 -10.68 24.47
N ARG A 2 -8.24 -10.12 25.25
CA ARG A 2 -8.11 -8.65 25.37
C ARG A 2 -7.69 -8.06 24.02
N SER A 3 -8.24 -6.91 23.64
CA SER A 3 -7.81 -6.21 22.42
C SER A 3 -6.39 -5.67 22.62
N MET A 4 -5.64 -5.45 21.54
CA MET A 4 -4.26 -4.96 21.67
C MET A 4 -4.18 -3.62 22.41
N ALA A 5 -5.21 -2.77 22.28
CA ALA A 5 -5.30 -1.49 22.99
C ALA A 5 -5.53 -1.63 24.50
N GLN A 6 -5.96 -2.80 24.98
CA GLN A 6 -6.20 -3.10 26.40
C GLN A 6 -4.98 -3.72 27.09
N LEU A 7 -3.87 -3.93 26.37
CA LEU A 7 -2.62 -4.35 26.99
C LEU A 7 -1.86 -3.15 27.55
N GLU A 8 -1.30 -3.34 28.74
CA GLU A 8 -0.51 -2.36 29.48
C GLU A 8 0.66 -1.81 28.65
N HIS A 9 1.29 -2.68 27.85
CA HIS A 9 2.36 -2.32 26.91
C HIS A 9 2.00 -2.76 25.49
N HIS A 10 1.39 -1.86 24.71
CA HIS A 10 0.98 -2.15 23.33
C HIS A 10 1.71 -1.31 22.26
N TYR A 11 2.50 -0.32 22.67
CA TYR A 11 3.42 0.41 21.81
C TYR A 11 4.72 0.70 22.56
N GLY A 12 5.84 0.77 21.83
CA GLY A 12 7.14 1.12 22.41
C GLY A 12 7.29 2.62 22.66
N LEU A 13 6.93 3.45 21.67
CA LEU A 13 7.05 4.91 21.77
C LEU A 13 5.90 5.58 21.02
N LYS A 14 5.26 6.56 21.66
CA LYS A 14 4.21 7.40 21.05
C LYS A 14 4.56 8.86 21.26
N VAL A 15 4.89 9.55 20.16
CA VAL A 15 5.27 10.96 20.17
C VAL A 15 4.21 11.81 19.49
N ARG A 16 4.07 13.06 19.94
CA ARG A 16 3.31 14.11 19.25
C ARG A 16 4.31 15.13 18.70
N ILE A 17 4.13 15.49 17.44
CA ILE A 17 4.95 16.51 16.76
C ILE A 17 4.05 17.66 16.30
N TYR A 18 4.64 18.85 16.15
CA TYR A 18 3.98 20.05 15.66
C TYR A 18 4.62 20.49 14.34
N PRO A 19 4.19 19.90 13.20
CA PRO A 19 4.81 20.17 11.91
C PRO A 19 4.50 21.58 11.40
N SER A 20 5.41 22.15 10.62
CA SER A 20 5.16 23.37 9.83
C SER A 20 4.13 23.10 8.72
N ASP A 21 3.60 24.15 8.09
CA ASP A 21 2.60 23.98 7.04
C ASP A 21 3.13 23.23 5.82
N HIS A 22 4.39 23.46 5.45
CA HIS A 22 5.08 22.67 4.43
C HIS A 22 5.18 21.18 4.82
N GLN A 23 5.53 20.88 6.07
CA GLN A 23 5.60 19.50 6.56
C GLN A 23 4.22 18.83 6.58
N LYS A 24 3.15 19.55 6.97
CA LYS A 24 1.77 19.07 6.91
C LYS A 24 1.38 18.69 5.48
N GLN A 25 1.71 19.53 4.50
CA GLN A 25 1.45 19.26 3.08
C GLN A 25 2.19 18.00 2.60
N LEU A 26 3.47 17.84 2.96
CA LEU A 26 4.24 16.63 2.61
C LEU A 26 3.64 15.36 3.23
N ILE A 27 3.29 15.39 4.51
CA ILE A 27 2.64 14.26 5.21
C ILE A 27 1.32 13.91 4.52
N LYS A 28 0.53 14.93 4.16
CA LYS A 28 -0.75 14.75 3.47
C LYS A 28 -0.57 14.09 2.11
N LEU A 29 0.34 14.61 1.30
CA LEU A 29 0.64 14.10 -0.04
C LEU A 29 1.07 12.63 0.02
N ASN A 30 1.96 12.29 0.94
CA ASN A 30 2.45 10.92 1.13
C ASN A 30 1.35 9.98 1.64
N SER A 31 0.48 10.45 2.54
CA SER A 31 -0.67 9.67 2.98
C SER A 31 -1.65 9.38 1.84
N ASP A 32 -1.95 10.38 1.00
CA ASP A 32 -2.84 10.20 -0.14
C ASP A 32 -2.22 9.29 -1.22
N ALA A 33 -0.93 9.42 -1.50
CA ALA A 33 -0.20 8.53 -2.40
C ALA A 33 -0.19 7.09 -1.89
N SER A 34 0.08 6.88 -0.60
CA SER A 34 0.07 5.55 0.03
C SER A 34 -1.31 4.89 -0.04
N ARG A 35 -2.37 5.66 0.25
CA ARG A 35 -3.77 5.20 0.12
C ARG A 35 -4.12 4.84 -1.31
N PHE A 36 -3.73 5.68 -2.28
CA PHE A 36 -3.96 5.42 -3.70
C PHE A 36 -3.29 4.12 -4.13
N VAL A 37 -1.99 3.96 -3.86
CA VAL A 37 -1.21 2.76 -4.21
C VAL A 37 -1.84 1.49 -3.62
N TYR A 38 -2.25 1.53 -2.35
CA TYR A 38 -2.94 0.38 -1.73
C TYR A 38 -4.25 0.05 -2.45
N ASN A 39 -5.07 1.08 -2.72
CA ASN A 39 -6.35 0.90 -3.38
C ASN A 39 -6.20 0.38 -4.81
N GLU A 40 -5.22 0.87 -5.57
CA GLU A 40 -4.93 0.39 -6.91
C GLU A 40 -4.55 -1.10 -6.89
N MET A 41 -3.74 -1.53 -5.92
CA MET A 41 -3.43 -2.96 -5.73
C MET A 41 -4.70 -3.80 -5.46
N VAL A 42 -5.65 -3.26 -4.68
CA VAL A 42 -6.95 -3.92 -4.44
C VAL A 42 -7.77 -3.99 -5.74
N ALA A 43 -7.80 -2.92 -6.53
CA ALA A 43 -8.52 -2.88 -7.82
C ALA A 43 -7.94 -3.91 -8.79
N ILE A 44 -6.62 -3.90 -9.00
CA ILE A 44 -5.89 -4.87 -9.82
C ILE A 44 -6.16 -6.30 -9.35
N GLY A 45 -6.13 -6.53 -8.04
CA GLY A 45 -6.41 -7.85 -7.47
C GLY A 45 -7.82 -8.37 -7.77
N LYS A 46 -8.83 -7.50 -7.69
CA LYS A 46 -10.23 -7.84 -8.04
C LYS A 46 -10.37 -8.17 -9.52
N GLU A 47 -9.80 -7.34 -10.39
CA GLU A 47 -9.83 -7.54 -11.84
C GLU A 47 -9.12 -8.84 -12.24
N LEU A 48 -7.93 -9.10 -11.70
CA LEU A 48 -7.21 -10.35 -11.93
C LEU A 48 -8.00 -11.57 -11.47
N TRP A 49 -8.69 -11.48 -10.34
CA TRP A 49 -9.52 -12.58 -9.87
C TRP A 49 -10.66 -12.89 -10.85
N GLN A 50 -11.36 -11.86 -11.35
CA GLN A 50 -12.44 -11.99 -12.34
C GLN A 50 -11.92 -12.58 -13.66
N LEU A 51 -10.82 -12.03 -14.20
CA LEU A 51 -10.22 -12.52 -15.45
C LEU A 51 -9.74 -13.97 -15.32
N LYS A 52 -9.17 -14.36 -14.17
CA LYS A 52 -8.75 -15.75 -13.91
C LYS A 52 -9.91 -16.72 -13.74
N GLN A 53 -11.16 -16.26 -13.56
CA GLN A 53 -12.34 -17.13 -13.62
C GLN A 53 -12.68 -17.54 -15.06
N VAL A 54 -12.26 -16.75 -16.05
CA VAL A 54 -12.41 -17.08 -17.48
C VAL A 54 -11.41 -18.19 -17.80
N LYS A 55 -11.87 -19.44 -17.78
CA LYS A 55 -11.05 -20.64 -18.03
C LYS A 55 -10.67 -20.83 -19.50
N LEU A 56 -11.10 -19.93 -20.38
CA LEU A 56 -10.84 -19.97 -21.82
C LEU A 56 -9.60 -19.13 -22.15
N PRO A 57 -8.65 -19.67 -22.93
CA PRO A 57 -7.44 -18.95 -23.31
C PRO A 57 -7.75 -17.95 -24.44
N ILE A 58 -8.33 -16.80 -24.08
CA ILE A 58 -8.56 -15.68 -24.99
C ILE A 58 -7.34 -14.75 -24.95
N ASP A 59 -6.72 -14.48 -26.09
CA ASP A 59 -5.48 -13.68 -26.18
C ASP A 59 -5.60 -12.30 -25.50
N THR A 60 -6.74 -11.63 -25.68
CA THR A 60 -7.03 -10.32 -25.06
C THR A 60 -7.04 -10.40 -23.53
N VAL A 61 -7.61 -11.47 -22.97
CA VAL A 61 -7.65 -11.73 -21.53
C VAL A 61 -6.25 -12.04 -21.02
N GLN A 62 -5.49 -12.87 -21.72
CA GLN A 62 -4.10 -13.20 -21.35
C GLN A 62 -3.19 -11.96 -21.37
N ALA A 63 -3.30 -11.14 -22.41
CA ALA A 63 -2.57 -9.87 -22.52
C ALA A 63 -2.91 -8.93 -21.36
N ARG A 64 -4.21 -8.84 -21.00
CA ARG A 64 -4.65 -8.02 -19.88
C ARG A 64 -4.13 -8.54 -18.53
N ILE A 65 -4.17 -9.85 -18.30
CA ILE A 65 -3.61 -10.47 -17.10
C ILE A 65 -2.12 -10.14 -16.98
N LYS A 66 -1.35 -10.30 -18.06
CA LYS A 66 0.09 -9.98 -18.09
C LYS A 66 0.34 -8.50 -17.78
N GLN A 67 -0.44 -7.59 -18.36
CA GLN A 67 -0.35 -6.16 -18.09
C GLN A 67 -0.61 -5.84 -16.60
N LEU A 68 -1.66 -6.43 -16.02
CA LEU A 68 -2.02 -6.22 -14.61
C LEU A 68 -0.97 -6.79 -13.65
N GLU A 69 -0.38 -7.94 -13.97
CA GLU A 69 0.69 -8.55 -13.16
C GLU A 69 1.97 -7.68 -13.17
N GLN A 70 2.31 -7.08 -14.31
CA GLN A 70 3.42 -6.12 -14.40
C GLN A 70 3.16 -4.86 -13.56
N ARG A 71 1.94 -4.32 -13.58
CA ARG A 71 1.55 -3.09 -12.87
C ARG A 71 1.57 -3.23 -11.34
N GLN A 72 1.57 -4.44 -10.79
CA GLN A 72 1.71 -4.66 -9.33
C GLN A 72 3.09 -4.25 -8.77
N ASN A 73 4.08 -4.01 -9.63
CA ASN A 73 5.38 -3.50 -9.21
C ASN A 73 5.33 -1.98 -8.97
N ALA A 74 5.93 -1.50 -7.88
CA ALA A 74 5.99 -0.07 -7.52
C ALA A 74 6.51 0.83 -8.65
N LYS A 75 7.52 0.36 -9.40
CA LYS A 75 8.09 1.11 -10.53
C LYS A 75 7.08 1.25 -11.66
N GLN A 76 6.48 0.13 -12.08
CA GLN A 76 5.50 0.12 -13.16
C GLN A 76 4.23 0.89 -12.80
N MET A 77 3.82 0.85 -11.53
CA MET A 77 2.72 1.67 -11.04
C MET A 77 3.04 3.16 -11.08
N SER A 78 4.28 3.57 -10.74
CA SER A 78 4.70 4.97 -10.86
C SER A 78 4.76 5.41 -12.33
N ASN A 79 5.30 4.59 -13.21
CA ASN A 79 5.32 4.85 -14.66
C ASN A 79 3.90 5.04 -15.24
N HIS A 80 2.93 4.30 -14.73
CA HIS A 80 1.55 4.42 -15.20
C HIS A 80 0.85 5.66 -14.63
N PHE A 81 1.13 6.01 -13.38
CA PHE A 81 0.52 7.14 -12.69
C PHE A 81 1.56 8.23 -12.45
N GLN A 82 1.74 9.10 -13.44
CA GLN A 82 2.80 10.13 -13.44
C GLN A 82 2.86 10.98 -12.16
N PHE A 83 1.70 11.26 -11.54
CA PHE A 83 1.64 12.03 -10.30
C PHE A 83 2.37 11.35 -9.13
N LEU A 84 2.57 10.03 -9.16
CA LEU A 84 3.36 9.32 -8.16
C LEU A 84 4.85 9.65 -8.27
N GLU A 85 5.36 10.08 -9.43
CA GLU A 85 6.78 10.41 -9.63
C GLU A 85 7.21 11.76 -9.06
N ASP A 86 6.30 12.51 -8.46
CA ASP A 86 6.61 13.75 -7.75
C ASP A 86 7.70 13.50 -6.68
N LYS A 87 8.76 14.33 -6.71
CA LYS A 87 9.91 14.25 -5.79
C LYS A 87 9.52 14.35 -4.32
N ARG A 88 8.37 14.94 -4.02
CA ARG A 88 7.82 15.10 -2.66
C ARG A 88 7.22 13.80 -2.13
N ILE A 89 6.93 12.83 -3.00
CA ILE A 89 6.38 11.53 -2.64
C ILE A 89 7.52 10.57 -2.35
N ASP A 90 7.52 10.07 -1.13
CA ASP A 90 8.47 9.08 -0.64
C ASP A 90 8.29 7.73 -1.36
N SER A 91 9.37 7.25 -1.95
CA SER A 91 9.43 5.94 -2.61
C SER A 91 9.16 4.78 -1.62
N LEU A 92 9.58 4.91 -0.37
CA LEU A 92 9.38 3.90 0.67
C LEU A 92 7.92 3.83 1.11
N ALA A 93 7.21 4.95 1.14
CA ALA A 93 5.77 4.98 1.39
C ALA A 93 4.99 4.15 0.36
N LYS A 94 5.36 4.24 -0.93
CA LYS A 94 4.77 3.42 -2.00
C LYS A 94 5.07 1.92 -1.78
N ALA A 95 6.33 1.60 -1.50
CA ALA A 95 6.75 0.21 -1.29
C ALA A 95 6.07 -0.42 -0.06
N ASN A 96 5.92 0.34 1.03
CA ASN A 96 5.21 -0.11 2.23
C ASN A 96 3.71 -0.29 1.97
N ALA A 97 3.06 0.54 1.16
CA ALA A 97 1.67 0.35 0.79
C ALA A 97 1.44 -1.00 0.07
N ILE A 98 2.30 -1.34 -0.90
CA ILE A 98 2.26 -2.65 -1.58
C ILE A 98 2.54 -3.79 -0.59
N ARG A 99 3.53 -3.61 0.31
CA ARG A 99 3.84 -4.59 1.35
C ARG A 99 2.64 -4.82 2.27
N ASN A 100 1.94 -3.77 2.66
CA ASN A 100 0.76 -3.83 3.52
C ASN A 100 -0.42 -4.53 2.81
N TYR A 101 -0.60 -4.30 1.51
CA TYR A 101 -1.56 -5.06 0.70
C TYR A 101 -1.24 -6.56 0.69
N ARG A 102 0.03 -6.93 0.46
CA ARG A 102 0.47 -8.33 0.51
C ARG A 102 0.28 -8.96 1.90
N LYS A 103 0.57 -8.19 2.96
CA LYS A 103 0.31 -8.61 4.35
C LYS A 103 -1.17 -8.85 4.62
N ALA A 104 -2.07 -8.01 4.10
CA ALA A 104 -3.52 -8.20 4.24
C ALA A 104 -3.97 -9.52 3.61
N TRP A 105 -3.49 -9.83 2.40
CA TRP A 105 -3.74 -11.14 1.77
C TRP A 105 -3.10 -12.31 2.52
N LYS A 106 -1.91 -12.12 3.11
CA LYS A 106 -1.28 -13.14 3.98
C LYS A 106 -2.12 -13.38 5.23
N ALA A 107 -2.66 -12.33 5.84
CA ALA A 107 -3.53 -12.41 7.00
C ALA A 107 -4.85 -13.13 6.66
N PHE A 108 -5.49 -12.77 5.54
CA PHE A 108 -6.68 -13.47 5.02
C PHE A 108 -6.47 -14.99 4.90
N ARG A 109 -5.31 -15.42 4.40
CA ARG A 109 -5.00 -16.86 4.26
C ARG A 109 -4.64 -17.57 5.57
N LYS A 110 -4.14 -16.84 6.58
CA LYS A 110 -3.65 -17.42 7.83
C LYS A 110 -4.67 -17.37 8.96
N VAL A 111 -5.54 -16.35 8.98
CA VAL A 111 -6.44 -16.05 10.09
C VAL A 111 -7.88 -16.20 9.61
N HIS A 112 -8.63 -17.14 10.18
CA HIS A 112 -10.01 -17.44 9.75
C HIS A 112 -11.00 -16.27 9.91
N SER A 113 -10.73 -15.33 10.82
CA SER A 113 -11.56 -14.13 11.01
C SER A 113 -11.18 -12.96 10.10
N ALA A 114 -10.04 -13.03 9.40
CA ALA A 114 -9.59 -11.93 8.56
C ALA A 114 -10.37 -11.93 7.23
N GLY A 115 -10.96 -10.79 6.88
CA GLY A 115 -11.63 -10.60 5.59
C GLY A 115 -10.65 -10.32 4.44
N VAL A 116 -11.17 -10.35 3.21
CA VAL A 116 -10.41 -9.93 2.02
C VAL A 116 -10.00 -8.45 2.12
N PRO A 117 -8.87 -8.04 1.50
CA PRO A 117 -8.46 -6.63 1.47
C PRO A 117 -9.55 -5.73 0.88
N LYS A 118 -9.83 -4.61 1.54
CA LYS A 118 -10.84 -3.62 1.15
C LYS A 118 -10.20 -2.29 0.81
N PHE A 119 -10.87 -1.51 -0.02
CA PHE A 119 -10.45 -0.15 -0.32
C PHE A 119 -10.41 0.72 0.95
N HIS A 120 -9.35 1.50 1.09
CA HIS A 120 -9.22 2.52 2.12
C HIS A 120 -9.97 3.79 1.71
N ARG A 121 -10.91 4.22 2.56
CA ARG A 121 -11.67 5.47 2.39
C ARG A 121 -10.82 6.68 2.80
N LYS A 122 -11.10 7.83 2.19
CA LYS A 122 -10.57 9.12 2.67
C LYS A 122 -11.23 9.48 4.01
N SER A 123 -10.43 9.95 4.96
CA SER A 123 -10.89 10.36 6.28
C SER A 123 -10.11 11.59 6.78
N TYR A 124 -10.53 12.17 7.90
CA TYR A 124 -9.81 13.24 8.58
C TYR A 124 -8.50 12.74 9.22
N ALA A 125 -8.42 11.46 9.54
CA ALA A 125 -7.18 10.82 9.98
C ALA A 125 -6.35 10.40 8.77
N TRP A 126 -5.10 10.86 8.73
CA TRP A 126 -4.13 10.52 7.69
C TRP A 126 -3.02 9.68 8.30
N GLY A 127 -2.51 8.74 7.52
CA GLY A 127 -1.43 7.87 7.91
C GLY A 127 -0.76 7.25 6.70
N TYR A 128 0.53 7.00 6.84
CA TYR A 128 1.32 6.17 5.95
C TYR A 128 2.50 5.60 6.73
N GLN A 129 3.12 4.57 6.17
CA GLN A 129 4.31 3.97 6.76
C GLN A 129 5.49 4.23 5.84
N THR A 130 6.59 4.71 6.41
CA THR A 130 7.89 4.83 5.75
C THR A 130 8.96 4.13 6.59
N ASN A 131 10.14 3.92 6.01
CA ASN A 131 11.28 3.31 6.68
C ASN A 131 12.48 4.26 6.60
N CYS A 132 13.42 4.12 7.52
CA CYS A 132 14.73 4.74 7.40
C CYS A 132 15.64 3.88 6.51
N GLN A 133 16.36 4.50 5.58
CA GLN A 133 17.47 3.87 4.86
C GLN A 133 18.78 4.34 5.47
N TYR A 134 19.55 3.40 6.02
CA TYR A 134 20.89 3.68 6.51
C TYR A 134 21.89 3.43 5.39
N ILE A 135 22.76 4.40 5.13
CA ILE A 135 23.87 4.23 4.18
C ILE A 135 24.81 3.20 4.80
N LYS A 136 25.06 2.09 4.10
CA LYS A 136 26.05 1.11 4.53
C LYS A 136 27.41 1.80 4.49
N GLN A 137 28.05 1.97 5.64
CA GLN A 137 29.42 2.47 5.69
C GLN A 137 30.31 1.47 4.94
N LYS A 138 31.13 1.97 4.01
CA LYS A 138 32.14 1.14 3.36
C LYS A 138 33.19 0.82 4.41
N THR A 139 33.19 -0.40 4.90
CA THR A 139 34.32 -1.02 5.61
C THR A 139 35.47 -1.21 4.66
#